data_AF-A0A9J6Z9V4-F1
#
_entry.id   AF-A0A9J6Z9V4-F1
#
_cell.length_a   1.000
_cell.length_b   1.000
_cell.length_c   1.000
_cell.angle_alpha   90.00
_cell.angle_beta   90.00
_cell.angle_gamma   90.00
#
_symmetry.space_group_name_H-M   'P 1'
#
loop_
_entity.id
_entity.type
_entity.pdbx_description
1 polymer ?
#
loop_
_entity_poly.entity_id
_entity_poly.type
_entity_poly.pdbx_seq_one_letter_code
_entity_poly.pdbx_strand_id
1 'polypeptide(L)'
;MTICPSNDFQDFPTDSVIFQVQRIEIFVIPALAIDANGYRVCLRISSSRGYGWSEIFVDDSEISFDLQDWEHQLAPFIGPFSIPTLTELISSHLQQSTFYDQRAVYLFTNALHQVNFLPDSDTNSEVDEELILRRRAIAYLSVH
;
A
#
# COMPACT_ATOMS: atom_id res chain seq x y z
N MET A 1 29.52 -34.03 -42.56
CA MET A 1 28.31 -33.34 -43.03
C MET A 1 27.49 -33.06 -41.79
N THR A 2 27.60 -31.84 -41.29
CA THR A 2 27.13 -31.43 -39.95
C THR A 2 25.70 -30.92 -40.08
N ILE A 3 24.77 -31.48 -39.30
CA ILE A 3 23.38 -31.02 -39.23
C ILE A 3 23.25 -30.26 -37.91
N CYS A 4 23.07 -28.94 -38.00
CA CYS A 4 22.70 -28.10 -36.87
C CYS A 4 21.18 -28.23 -36.62
N PRO A 5 20.72 -28.39 -35.37
CA PRO A 5 19.31 -28.17 -35.06
C PRO A 5 19.06 -26.67 -34.90
N SER A 6 18.12 -26.15 -35.69
CA SER A 6 17.52 -24.83 -35.47
C SER A 6 16.66 -24.88 -34.21
N ASN A 7 17.15 -24.31 -33.11
CA ASN A 7 16.31 -23.99 -31.96
C ASN A 7 15.60 -22.67 -32.24
N ASP A 8 14.40 -22.75 -32.82
CA ASP A 8 13.43 -21.67 -32.76
C ASP A 8 12.88 -21.62 -31.32
N PHE A 9 13.64 -21.04 -30.40
CA PHE A 9 13.08 -20.52 -29.17
C PHE A 9 12.20 -19.32 -29.56
N GLN A 10 10.91 -19.59 -29.76
CA GLN A 10 9.91 -18.55 -29.67
C GLN A 10 10.01 -17.91 -28.28
N ASP A 11 10.59 -16.72 -28.21
CA ASP A 11 10.41 -15.80 -27.09
C ASP A 11 8.90 -15.59 -26.93
N PHE A 12 8.29 -16.30 -25.99
CA PHE A 12 6.98 -15.93 -25.49
C PHE A 12 7.12 -14.53 -24.87
N PRO A 13 6.23 -13.57 -25.18
CA PRO A 13 6.21 -12.33 -24.43
C PRO A 13 5.92 -12.73 -22.99
N THR A 14 6.94 -12.64 -22.14
CA THR A 14 6.78 -12.77 -20.71
C THR A 14 6.18 -11.45 -20.27
N ASP A 15 4.90 -11.24 -20.58
CA ASP A 15 4.08 -10.21 -19.98
C ASP A 15 3.95 -10.59 -18.51
N SER A 16 5.01 -10.37 -17.74
CA SER A 16 4.96 -10.40 -16.29
C SER A 16 3.87 -9.40 -15.93
N VAL A 17 2.74 -9.87 -15.41
CA VAL A 17 1.60 -8.99 -15.14
C VAL A 17 2.06 -7.89 -14.18
N ILE A 18 2.26 -6.69 -14.73
CA ILE A 18 2.81 -5.55 -14.00
C ILE A 18 1.69 -4.97 -13.13
N PHE A 19 1.91 -4.97 -11.83
CA PHE A 19 1.09 -4.27 -10.87
C PHE A 19 1.70 -2.88 -10.65
N GLN A 20 0.93 -1.82 -10.88
CA GLN A 20 1.42 -0.45 -10.71
C GLN A 20 0.74 0.18 -9.51
N VAL A 21 1.51 0.54 -8.49
CA VAL A 21 1.06 1.43 -7.43
C VAL A 21 1.21 2.86 -7.93
N GLN A 22 0.11 3.60 -7.97
CA GLN A 22 0.06 4.97 -8.49
C GLN A 22 0.10 6.01 -7.38
N ARG A 23 -0.50 5.69 -6.22
CA ARG A 23 -0.59 6.61 -5.10
C ARG A 23 -0.82 5.85 -3.80
N ILE A 24 -0.20 6.31 -2.73
CA ILE A 24 -0.47 5.85 -1.36
C ILE A 24 -0.88 7.06 -0.54
N GLU A 25 -2.01 6.97 0.16
CA GLU A 25 -2.54 8.06 0.98
C GLU A 25 -2.77 7.62 2.41
N ILE A 26 -2.54 8.52 3.35
CA ILE A 26 -2.79 8.29 4.77
C ILE A 26 -3.65 9.41 5.33
N PHE A 27 -4.68 9.02 6.08
CA PHE A 27 -5.61 9.92 6.76
C PHE A 27 -5.54 9.65 8.26
N VAL A 28 -5.16 10.66 9.03
CA VAL A 28 -5.16 10.59 10.50
C VAL A 28 -6.42 11.27 11.01
N ILE A 29 -7.32 10.51 11.61
CA ILE A 29 -8.65 10.98 12.03
C ILE A 29 -8.76 10.82 13.55
N PRO A 30 -9.18 11.85 14.31
CA PRO A 30 -9.41 11.71 15.74
C PRO A 30 -10.46 10.63 16.03
N ALA A 31 -10.22 9.80 17.03
CA ALA A 31 -11.23 8.88 17.52
C ALA A 31 -12.41 9.67 18.10
N LEU A 32 -13.64 9.32 17.68
CA LEU A 32 -14.87 10.01 18.11
C LEU A 32 -15.58 9.28 19.26
N ALA A 33 -15.01 8.18 19.77
CA ALA A 33 -15.62 7.42 20.85
C ALA A 33 -15.29 8.08 22.20
N ILE A 34 -16.29 8.15 23.08
CA ILE A 34 -16.24 8.84 24.38
C ILE A 34 -15.11 8.31 25.28
N ASP A 35 -14.70 7.06 25.09
CA ASP A 35 -13.71 6.37 25.93
C ASP A 35 -12.40 6.03 25.20
N ALA A 36 -12.20 6.51 23.97
CA ALA A 36 -11.00 6.23 23.18
C ALA A 36 -10.23 7.52 22.88
N ASN A 37 -9.13 7.75 23.60
CA ASN A 37 -8.17 8.78 23.24
C ASN A 37 -7.19 8.20 22.21
N GLY A 38 -7.18 8.77 21.02
CA GLY A 38 -6.30 8.29 19.96
C GLY A 38 -6.75 8.69 18.57
N TYR A 39 -6.18 8.00 17.59
CA TYR A 39 -6.34 8.30 16.17
C TYR A 39 -6.70 7.02 15.41
N ARG A 40 -7.67 7.15 14.51
CA ARG A 40 -7.91 6.20 13.43
C ARG A 40 -7.00 6.59 12.27
N VAL A 41 -6.06 5.71 11.93
CA VAL A 41 -5.12 5.95 10.84
C VAL A 41 -5.49 5.05 9.67
N CYS A 42 -6.01 5.66 8.62
CA CYS A 42 -6.48 4.96 7.42
C CYS A 42 -5.44 5.11 6.30
N LEU A 43 -5.13 4.02 5.60
CA LEU A 43 -4.29 4.01 4.40
C LEU A 43 -5.12 3.62 3.19
N ARG A 44 -4.91 4.32 2.08
CA ARG A 44 -5.45 3.99 0.76
C ARG A 44 -4.33 3.76 -0.25
N ILE A 45 -4.45 2.72 -1.06
CA ILE A 45 -3.64 2.50 -2.25
C ILE A 45 -4.50 2.74 -3.48
N SER A 46 -3.98 3.48 -4.44
CA SER A 46 -4.50 3.55 -5.82
C SER A 46 -3.54 2.80 -6.73
N SER A 47 -4.04 1.87 -7.54
CA SER A 47 -3.21 1.01 -8.39
C SER A 47 -3.81 0.78 -9.77
N SER A 48 -3.04 0.17 -10.68
CA SER A 48 -3.54 -0.29 -11.99
C SER A 48 -4.64 -1.35 -11.90
N ARG A 49 -4.89 -1.94 -10.73
CA ARG A 49 -5.94 -2.94 -10.51
C ARG A 49 -7.09 -2.43 -9.62
N GLY A 50 -7.12 -1.14 -9.30
CA GLY A 50 -8.13 -0.54 -8.42
C GLY A 50 -7.55 -0.05 -7.10
N TYR A 51 -8.40 0.04 -6.08
CA TYR A 51 -8.07 0.61 -4.79
C TYR A 51 -8.02 -0.43 -3.67
N GLY A 52 -7.20 -0.16 -2.66
CA GLY A 52 -7.10 -0.99 -1.46
C GLY A 52 -7.06 -0.14 -0.21
N TRP A 53 -7.62 -0.65 0.88
CA TRP A 53 -7.77 0.09 2.12
C TRP A 53 -7.22 -0.66 3.32
N SER A 54 -6.67 0.06 4.28
CA SER A 54 -6.36 -0.51 5.58
C SER A 54 -6.53 0.53 6.67
N GLU A 55 -6.78 0.08 7.89
CA GLU A 55 -6.99 0.94 9.04
C GLU A 55 -6.34 0.32 10.27
N ILE A 56 -5.75 1.17 11.10
CA ILE A 56 -5.35 0.85 12.47
C ILE A 56 -5.85 1.94 13.41
N PHE A 57 -6.02 1.57 14.68
CA PHE A 57 -6.19 2.51 15.77
C PHE A 57 -4.84 2.72 16.46
N VAL A 58 -4.51 3.96 16.77
CA VAL A 58 -3.31 4.34 17.53
C VAL A 58 -3.77 5.13 18.75
N ASP A 59 -3.52 4.58 19.94
CA ASP A 59 -3.82 5.24 21.21
C ASP A 59 -2.89 6.46 21.41
N ASP A 60 -3.37 7.51 22.09
CA ASP A 60 -2.54 8.70 22.35
C ASP A 60 -1.37 8.44 23.32
N SER A 61 -1.45 7.34 24.08
CA SER A 61 -0.40 6.86 24.97
C SER A 61 0.67 5.99 24.28
N GLU A 62 0.44 5.57 23.03
CA GLU A 62 1.42 4.81 22.25
C GLU A 62 2.57 5.69 21.73
N ILE A 63 3.64 5.03 21.26
CA ILE A 63 4.75 5.71 20.59
C ILE A 63 4.20 6.53 19.41
N SER A 64 4.53 7.83 19.40
CA SER A 64 4.18 8.75 18.32
C SER A 64 4.64 8.19 16.98
N PHE A 65 3.77 8.20 15.98
CA PHE A 65 4.16 7.96 14.60
C PHE A 65 4.54 9.29 13.95
N ASP A 66 5.55 9.25 13.07
CA ASP A 66 5.94 10.38 12.25
C ASP A 66 5.52 10.10 10.80
N LEU A 67 4.66 10.96 10.26
CA LEU A 67 4.21 10.86 8.88
C LEU A 67 5.35 11.08 7.88
N GLN A 68 6.38 11.83 8.24
CA GLN A 68 7.55 12.02 7.38
C GLN A 68 8.37 10.73 7.28
N ASP A 69 8.57 10.03 8.39
CA ASP A 69 9.20 8.71 8.38
C ASP A 69 8.37 7.70 7.58
N TRP A 70 7.04 7.77 7.71
CA TRP A 70 6.14 6.91 6.93
C TRP A 70 6.19 7.22 5.43
N GLU A 71 6.33 8.49 5.03
CA GLU A 71 6.57 8.86 3.63
C GLU A 71 7.83 8.18 3.08
N HIS A 72 8.94 8.25 3.82
CA HIS A 72 10.20 7.60 3.46
C HIS A 72 10.08 6.07 3.38
N GLN A 73 9.31 5.46 4.28
CA GLN A 73 9.04 4.02 4.25
C GLN A 73 8.15 3.60 3.07
N LEU A 74 7.24 4.47 2.62
CA LEU A 74 6.24 4.13 1.61
C LEU A 74 6.66 4.49 0.18
N ALA A 75 7.52 5.49 0.01
CA ALA A 75 8.04 5.91 -1.30
C ALA A 75 8.58 4.76 -2.17
N PRO A 76 9.30 3.75 -1.64
CA PRO A 76 9.79 2.62 -2.45
C PRO A 76 8.69 1.77 -3.09
N PHE A 77 7.45 1.84 -2.59
CA PHE A 77 6.32 1.07 -3.11
C PHE A 77 5.56 1.79 -4.22
N ILE A 78 5.98 2.98 -4.65
CA ILE A 78 5.41 3.68 -5.81
C ILE A 78 6.05 3.16 -7.10
N GLY A 79 5.21 2.86 -8.09
CA GLY A 79 5.67 2.51 -9.43
C GLY A 79 5.21 1.12 -9.90
N PRO A 80 5.76 0.66 -11.04
CA PRO A 80 5.47 -0.66 -11.60
C PRO A 80 6.29 -1.76 -10.94
N PHE A 81 5.63 -2.84 -10.52
CA PHE A 81 6.26 -4.00 -9.90
C PHE A 81 5.73 -5.29 -10.51
N SER A 82 6.61 -6.30 -10.59
CA SER A 82 6.14 -7.68 -10.61
C SER A 82 5.69 -8.07 -9.20
N ILE A 83 4.68 -8.94 -9.07
CA ILE A 83 4.20 -9.42 -7.76
C ILE A 83 5.35 -10.04 -6.92
N PRO A 84 6.26 -10.86 -7.49
CA PRO A 84 7.43 -11.35 -6.75
C PRO A 84 8.32 -10.22 -6.21
N THR A 85 8.67 -9.23 -7.04
CA THR A 85 9.50 -8.09 -6.62
C THR A 85 8.86 -7.29 -5.49
N LEU A 86 7.54 -7.07 -5.56
CA LEU A 86 6.81 -6.36 -4.51
C LEU A 86 6.81 -7.14 -3.19
N THR A 87 6.70 -8.47 -3.27
CA THR A 87 6.75 -9.36 -2.10
C THR A 87 8.13 -9.35 -1.44
N GLU A 88 9.20 -9.38 -2.25
CA GLU A 88 10.58 -9.27 -1.77
C GLU A 88 10.84 -7.93 -1.09
N LEU A 89 10.36 -6.83 -1.69
CA LEU A 89 10.48 -5.49 -1.13
C LEU A 89 9.80 -5.40 0.25
N ILE A 90 8.55 -5.84 0.37
CA ILE A 90 7.82 -5.90 1.65
C ILE A 90 8.61 -6.72 2.68
N SER A 91 9.07 -7.92 2.29
CA SER A 91 9.83 -8.80 3.18
C SER A 91 11.12 -8.16 3.68
N SER A 92 11.84 -7.44 2.81
CA SER A 92 13.06 -6.73 3.18
C SER A 92 12.81 -5.61 4.19
N HIS A 93 11.74 -4.83 4.02
CA HIS A 93 11.34 -3.78 4.96
C HIS A 93 10.91 -4.34 6.31
N LEU A 94 10.19 -5.48 6.32
CA LEU A 94 9.77 -6.14 7.56
C LEU A 94 10.94 -6.77 8.32
N GLN A 95 12.08 -7.06 7.68
CA GLN A 95 13.27 -7.65 8.33
C GLN A 95 14.21 -6.61 8.97
N GLN A 96 14.11 -5.33 8.62
CA GLN A 96 14.92 -4.24 9.20
C GLN A 96 14.46 -3.83 10.62
N SER A 97 13.71 -4.71 11.32
CA SER A 97 12.63 -4.43 12.27
C SER A 97 12.97 -3.97 13.68
N THR A 98 14.25 -3.82 14.06
CA THR A 98 14.53 -3.61 15.50
C THR A 98 14.38 -2.15 15.95
N PHE A 99 14.28 -1.18 15.04
CA PHE A 99 14.35 0.24 15.39
C PHE A 99 13.34 1.17 14.71
N TYR A 100 12.48 0.69 13.81
CA TYR A 100 11.56 1.54 13.04
C TYR A 100 10.10 1.19 13.28
N ASP A 101 9.24 2.21 13.22
CA ASP A 101 7.79 2.06 13.24
C ASP A 101 7.29 1.36 11.97
N GLN A 102 6.86 0.10 12.10
CA GLN A 102 6.42 -0.73 10.98
C GLN A 102 4.93 -0.59 10.63
N ARG A 103 4.19 0.27 11.34
CA ARG A 103 2.73 0.42 11.15
C ARG A 103 2.39 0.83 9.71
N ALA A 104 3.19 1.69 9.09
CA ALA A 104 3.01 2.11 7.69
C ALA A 104 3.10 0.92 6.71
N VAL A 105 4.13 0.09 6.85
CA VAL A 105 4.35 -1.09 5.99
C VAL A 105 3.25 -2.14 6.22
N TYR A 106 2.79 -2.30 7.46
CA TYR A 106 1.68 -3.18 7.80
C TYR A 106 0.37 -2.74 7.15
N LEU A 107 0.02 -1.46 7.28
CA LEU A 107 -1.14 -0.84 6.62
C LEU A 107 -1.07 -1.03 5.09
N PHE A 108 0.10 -0.76 4.49
CA PHE A 108 0.31 -0.95 3.06
C PHE A 108 0.08 -2.40 2.63
N THR A 109 0.67 -3.36 3.35
CA THR A 109 0.57 -4.78 3.03
C THR A 109 -0.88 -5.27 3.09
N ASN A 110 -1.63 -4.83 4.10
CA ASN A 110 -3.05 -5.17 4.24
C ASN A 110 -3.90 -4.56 3.12
N ALA A 111 -3.68 -3.29 2.78
CA ALA A 111 -4.38 -2.63 1.68
C ALA A 111 -4.06 -3.32 0.34
N LEU A 112 -2.80 -3.69 0.11
CA LEU A 112 -2.37 -4.39 -1.10
C LEU A 112 -3.00 -5.79 -1.22
N HIS A 113 -3.20 -6.48 -0.10
CA HIS A 113 -3.93 -7.75 -0.08
C HIS A 113 -5.36 -7.58 -0.58
N GLN A 114 -6.05 -6.49 -0.23
CA GLN A 114 -7.40 -6.24 -0.75
C GLN A 114 -7.42 -6.07 -2.27
N VAL A 115 -6.47 -5.29 -2.82
CA VAL A 115 -6.36 -5.07 -4.27
C VAL A 115 -6.10 -6.37 -5.05
N ASN A 116 -5.36 -7.31 -4.46
CA ASN A 116 -5.01 -8.56 -5.16
C ASN A 116 -6.08 -9.65 -5.07
N PHE A 117 -6.95 -9.62 -4.05
CA PHE A 117 -7.84 -10.73 -3.73
C PHE A 117 -9.35 -10.41 -3.76
N LEU A 118 -9.75 -9.14 -3.85
CA LEU A 118 -11.17 -8.75 -3.94
C LEU A 118 -11.50 -8.22 -5.35
N PRO A 119 -12.43 -8.87 -6.07
CA PRO A 119 -12.90 -8.38 -7.37
C PRO A 119 -13.88 -7.22 -7.17
N ASP A 120 -13.67 -6.15 -7.94
CA ASP A 120 -14.57 -5.02 -8.19
C ASP A 120 -15.25 -4.42 -6.96
N SER A 121 -14.54 -3.51 -6.30
CA SER A 121 -15.13 -2.56 -5.36
C SER A 121 -15.82 -1.43 -6.15
N ASP A 122 -17.04 -1.08 -5.75
CA ASP A 122 -17.90 -0.08 -6.41
C ASP A 122 -17.23 1.31 -6.35
N THR A 123 -16.67 1.76 -7.47
CA THR A 123 -15.91 3.03 -7.59
C THR A 123 -16.66 4.28 -7.11
N ASN A 124 -17.99 4.28 -7.12
CA ASN A 124 -18.78 5.44 -6.68
C ASN A 124 -18.79 5.61 -5.16
N SER A 125 -18.83 4.52 -4.38
CA SER A 125 -18.73 4.62 -2.91
C SER A 125 -17.34 5.06 -2.47
N GLU A 126 -16.31 4.77 -3.26
CA GLU A 126 -14.91 5.05 -2.91
C GLU A 126 -14.56 6.54 -3.01
N VAL A 127 -15.15 7.26 -3.96
CA VAL A 127 -14.97 8.72 -4.10
C VAL A 127 -15.61 9.46 -2.92
N ASP A 128 -16.79 9.00 -2.49
CA ASP A 128 -17.49 9.58 -1.34
C ASP A 128 -16.73 9.31 -0.03
N GLU A 129 -16.18 8.11 0.15
CA GLU A 129 -15.36 7.77 1.31
C GLU A 129 -14.07 8.60 1.37
N GLU A 130 -13.36 8.78 0.25
CA GLU A 130 -12.17 9.65 0.21
C GLU A 130 -12.50 11.08 0.68
N LEU A 131 -13.58 11.65 0.16
CA LEU A 131 -13.99 13.01 0.54
C LEU A 131 -14.35 13.11 2.02
N ILE A 132 -14.99 12.10 2.58
CA ILE A 132 -15.33 12.04 4.01
C ILE A 132 -14.07 11.94 4.85
N LEU A 133 -13.13 11.06 4.49
CA LEU A 133 -11.87 10.87 5.22
C LEU A 133 -11.01 12.14 5.18
N ARG A 134 -10.85 12.76 4.01
CA ARG A 134 -10.13 14.05 3.85
C ARG A 134 -10.73 15.16 4.71
N ARG A 135 -12.06 15.24 4.80
CA ARG A 135 -12.74 16.27 5.61
C ARG A 135 -12.57 16.06 7.12
N ARG A 136 -12.37 14.81 7.55
CA ARG A 136 -12.25 14.45 8.97
C ARG A 136 -10.79 14.33 9.43
N ALA A 137 -9.86 14.24 8.50
CA ALA A 137 -8.45 14.08 8.79
C ALA A 137 -7.88 15.35 9.42
N ILE A 138 -7.14 15.18 10.51
CA ILE A 138 -6.33 16.24 11.14
C ILE A 138 -4.92 16.28 10.56
N ALA A 139 -4.48 15.19 9.92
CA ALA A 139 -3.24 15.12 9.17
C ALA A 139 -3.41 14.19 7.96
N TYR A 140 -2.68 14.50 6.90
CA TYR A 140 -2.78 13.81 5.62
C TYR A 140 -1.41 13.69 4.96
N LEU A 141 -1.14 12.51 4.40
CA LEU A 141 0.05 12.22 3.59
C LEU A 141 -0.38 11.66 2.24
N SER A 142 0.29 12.06 1.17
CA SER A 142 0.11 11.52 -0.19
C SER A 142 1.47 11.29 -0.84
N VAL A 143 1.74 10.04 -1.19
CA VAL A 143 2.98 9.59 -1.82
C VAL A 143 2.69 9.23 -3.28
N HIS A 144 3.53 9.68 -4.20
CA HIS A 144 3.32 9.66 -5.66
C HIS A 144 4.56 9.26 -6.45
#